data_AF-B3JJG2-F1
#
_entry.id   AF-B3JJG2-F1
#
_cell.length_a   1.000
_cell.length_b   1.000
_cell.length_c   1.000
_cell.angle_alpha   90.00
_cell.angle_beta   90.00
_cell.angle_gamma   90.00
#
_symmetry.space_group_name_H-M   'P 1'
#
loop_
_entity.id
_entity.type
_entity.pdbx_description
1 polymer ?
#
loop_
_entity_poly.entity_id
_entity_poly.type
_entity_poly.pdbx_seq_one_letter_code
_entity_poly.pdbx_strand_id
1 'polypeptide(L)' 'MLYAEACRLLTRTDYTAQQIAEELNFSDQSAFGKFFKSKAGVSPHIFRLKGVNR' A
#
# COMPACT_ATOMS: atom_id res chain seq x y z
N MET A 1 -8.79 10.38 -1.38
CA MET A 1 -7.78 10.12 -2.44
C MET A 1 -7.21 8.71 -2.25
N LEU A 2 -7.25 7.86 -3.27
CA LEU A 2 -6.86 6.43 -3.20
C LEU A 2 -5.48 6.18 -2.55
N TYR A 3 -4.53 7.10 -2.76
CA TYR A 3 -3.21 7.05 -2.13
C TYR A 3 -3.23 7.20 -0.61
N ALA A 4 -4.06 8.10 -0.07
CA ALA A 4 -4.15 8.30 1.38
C ALA A 4 -4.73 7.07 2.08
N GLU A 5 -5.70 6.41 1.45
CA GLU A 5 -6.28 5.17 1.99
C GLU A 5 -5.29 4.01 1.93
N ALA A 6 -4.53 3.88 0.84
CA ALA A 6 -3.44 2.93 0.76
C ALA A 6 -2.41 3.13 1.89
N CYS A 7 -2.01 4.38 2.17
CA CYS A 7 -1.12 4.69 3.29
C CYS A 7 -1.75 4.32 4.64
N ARG A 8 -3.04 4.60 4.83
CA ARG A 8 -3.78 4.26 6.06
C ARG A 8 -3.82 2.75 6.28
N LEU A 9 -4.16 1.98 5.25
CA LEU A 9 -4.19 0.51 5.31
C LEU A 9 -2.80 -0.07 5.57
N LEU A 10 -1.76 0.44 4.90
CA LEU A 10 -0.39 -0.03 5.12
C LEU A 10 0.14 0.21 6.53
N THR A 11 -0.36 1.24 7.23
CA THR A 11 0.12 1.65 8.56
C THR A 11 -0.76 1.19 9.72
N ARG A 12 -2.07 1.02 9.49
CA ARG A 12 -3.04 0.67 10.53
C ARG A 12 -3.49 -0.78 10.51
N THR A 13 -3.11 -1.55 9.50
CA THR A 13 -3.46 -2.97 9.40
C THR A 13 -2.26 -3.80 8.96
N ASP A 14 -2.33 -5.09 9.27
CA ASP A 14 -1.37 -6.11 8.81
C ASP A 14 -1.75 -6.70 7.44
N TYR A 15 -2.66 -6.03 6.71
CA TYR A 15 -3.13 -6.54 5.43
C TYR A 15 -1.98 -6.75 4.45
N THR A 16 -2.01 -7.87 3.75
CA THR A 16 -1.07 -8.10 2.66
C THR A 16 -1.31 -7.09 1.54
N ALA A 17 -0.31 -6.86 0.68
CA ALA A 17 -0.51 -5.98 -0.46
C ALA A 17 -1.58 -6.51 -1.45
N GLN A 18 -1.91 -7.80 -1.42
CA GLN A 18 -3.04 -8.37 -2.14
C GLN A 18 -4.38 -7.96 -1.51
N GLN A 19 -4.53 -8.10 -0.19
CA GLN A 19 -5.76 -7.68 0.50
C GLN A 19 -6.01 -6.18 0.34
N ILE A 20 -4.96 -5.35 0.38
CA ILE A 20 -5.07 -3.91 0.12
C ILE A 20 -5.44 -3.64 -1.34
N ALA A 21 -4.96 -4.45 -2.29
CA ALA A 21 -5.35 -4.35 -3.68
C ALA A 21 -6.85 -4.63 -3.86
N GLU A 22 -7.36 -5.69 -3.24
CA GLU A 22 -8.77 -6.06 -3.25
C GLU A 22 -9.64 -4.97 -2.59
N GLU A 23 -9.25 -4.46 -1.41
CA GLU A 23 -9.96 -3.40 -0.68
C GLU A 23 -10.05 -2.08 -1.46
N LEU A 24 -9.03 -1.79 -2.28
CA LEU A 24 -8.95 -0.58 -3.10
C LEU A 24 -9.40 -0.82 -4.56
N ASN A 25 -10.03 -1.97 -4.85
CA ASN A 25 -10.52 -2.37 -6.18
C ASN A 25 -9.45 -2.37 -7.29
N PHE A 26 -8.20 -2.70 -6.96
CA PHE A 26 -7.19 -3.02 -7.97
C PHE A 26 -7.41 -4.44 -8.53
N SER A 27 -7.00 -4.64 -9.78
CA SER A 27 -7.07 -5.96 -10.44
C SER A 27 -6.26 -7.02 -9.71
N ASP A 28 -5.12 -6.63 -9.14
CA ASP A 28 -4.16 -7.51 -8.49
C ASP A 28 -3.15 -6.71 -7.64
N GLN A 29 -2.35 -7.44 -6.85
CA GLN A 29 -1.28 -6.90 -6.01
C GLN A 29 -0.23 -6.10 -6.80
N SER A 30 0.08 -6.50 -8.04
CA SER A 30 1.10 -5.84 -8.86
C SER A 30 0.60 -4.48 -9.37
N ALA A 31 -0.67 -4.39 -9.77
CA ALA A 31 -1.31 -3.13 -10.14
C ALA A 31 -1.28 -2.13 -8.97
N PHE A 32 -1.69 -2.59 -7.78
CA PHE A 32 -1.57 -1.80 -6.54
C PHE A 32 -0.12 -1.37 -6.27
N GLY A 33 0.84 -2.31 -6.33
CA GLY A 33 2.24 -2.04 -6.07
C GLY A 33 2.85 -1.00 -7.03
N LYS A 34 2.52 -1.08 -8.32
CA LYS A 34 2.93 -0.09 -9.35
C LYS A 34 2.33 1.29 -9.06
N PHE A 35 1.02 1.34 -8.81
CA PHE A 35 0.33 2.58 -8.44
C PHE A 35 0.95 3.23 -7.21
N PHE A 36 1.13 2.44 -6.14
CA PHE A 36 1.67 2.94 -4.88
C PHE A 36 3.09 3.44 -5.04
N LYS A 37 3.96 2.68 -5.73
CA LYS A 37 5.34 3.09 -6.01
C LYS A 37 5.41 4.36 -6.85
N SER A 38 4.52 4.51 -7.84
CA SER A 38 4.43 5.73 -8.64
C SER A 38 4.09 6.97 -7.80
N LYS A 39 3.30 6.81 -6.74
CA LYS A 39 2.91 7.91 -5.85
C LYS A 39 3.88 8.16 -4.68
N ALA A 40 4.36 7.10 -4.02
CA ALA A 40 5.23 7.18 -2.84
C ALA A 40 6.72 7.19 -3.16
N GLY A 41 7.12 6.83 -4.39
CA GLY A 41 8.52 6.60 -4.78
C GLY A 41 9.13 5.29 -4.26
N VAL A 42 8.46 4.60 -3.32
CA VAL A 42 8.91 3.33 -2.72
C VAL A 42 7.81 2.27 -2.79
N SER A 43 8.19 0.99 -2.68
CA SER A 43 7.20 -0.09 -2.65
C SER A 43 6.38 -0.07 -1.35
N PRO A 44 5.15 -0.59 -1.36
CA PRO A 44 4.29 -0.65 -0.17
C PRO A 44 4.95 -1.39 1.01
N HIS A 45 5.75 -2.43 0.73
CA HIS A 45 6.52 -3.15 1.75
C HIS A 45 7.57 -2.25 2.44
N ILE A 46 8.37 -1.52 1.66
CA ILE A 46 9.36 -0.58 2.20
C ILE A 46 8.67 0.55 2.98
N PHE A 47 7.54 1.03 2.49
CA PHE A 47 6.74 2.03 3.19
C PHE A 47 6.27 1.54 4.57
N ARG A 48 5.78 0.30 4.65
CA ARG A 48 5.36 -0.31 5.93
C ARG A 48 6.54 -0.42 6.92
N LEU A 49 7.71 -0.88 6.46
CA LEU A 49 8.91 -0.97 7.31
C LEU A 49 9.35 0.39 7.85
N LYS A 50 9.23 1.46 7.06
CA LYS A 50 9.56 2.83 7.51
C LYS A 50 8.58 3.38 8.54
N GLY A 51 7.32 2.93 8.54
CA GLY A 51 6.29 3.38 9.48
C GLY A 51 6.39 2.75 10.87
N VAL A 52 6.98 1.56 10.97
CA VAL A 52 7.09 0.79 12.24
C VAL A 52 8.21 1.32 13.16
N ASN A 53 9.11 2.17 12.67
CA ASN A 53 10.26 2.67 13.43
C ASN A 53 10.04 4.08 14.03
N ARG A 54 8.81 4.39 14.48
CA ARG A 54 8.47 5.64 15.17
C ARG A 54 7.77 5.39 16.49
#